data_AF-A0A7R9ZYK5-F1
#
_entry.id   AF-A0A7R9ZYK5-F1
#
_cell.length_a   1.000
_cell.length_b   1.000
_cell.length_c   1.000
_cell.angle_alpha   90.00
_cell.angle_beta   90.00
_cell.angle_gamma   90.00
#
_symmetry.space_group_name_H-M   'P 1'
#
loop_
_entity.id
_entity.type
_entity.pdbx_description
1 polymer ?
#
loop_
_entity_poly.entity_id
_entity_poly.type
_entity_poly.pdbx_seq_one_letter_code
_entity_poly.pdbx_strand_id
1 'polypeptide(L)'
;EEEERQAKREALRAKRKGEATKREADEARAIEECEEQAWCDSEAHERVKYEAALIVRIATRFGAAGVWTKISEARTRGAEIPLDARKVYLLAHPDKCPMPEAVDATAILNAQRPPEMSESRAGPASGAASGAGSREAAGARVAAARSAASRVRKTDPEDGQACTFEELLTKYDGTYSHEELQKYWEDECKALEESAPEAAPANAEDEARRQRLAARIAAR
;
A
#
# COMPACT_ATOMS: atom_id res chain seq x y z
N GLU A 1 39.52 -40.74 -19.53
CA GLU A 1 39.76 -39.88 -18.35
C GLU A 1 39.25 -38.45 -18.55
N GLU A 2 39.64 -37.75 -19.64
CA GLU A 2 39.16 -36.37 -19.88
C GLU A 2 37.64 -36.27 -20.11
N GLU A 3 37.09 -37.16 -20.93
CA GLU A 3 35.64 -37.26 -21.17
C GLU A 3 34.84 -37.52 -19.88
N GLU A 4 35.36 -38.38 -19.00
CA GLU A 4 34.75 -38.67 -17.70
C GLU A 4 34.77 -37.44 -16.78
N ARG A 5 35.86 -36.67 -16.78
CA ARG A 5 35.92 -35.39 -16.06
C ARG A 5 34.93 -34.37 -16.62
N GLN A 6 34.74 -34.35 -17.94
CA GLN A 6 33.74 -33.48 -18.58
C GLN A 6 32.32 -33.89 -18.22
N ALA A 7 31.98 -35.18 -18.36
CA ALA A 7 30.68 -35.72 -17.97
C ALA A 7 30.37 -35.43 -16.49
N LYS A 8 31.36 -35.56 -15.59
CA LYS A 8 31.20 -35.23 -14.17
C LYS A 8 30.91 -33.74 -13.93
N ARG A 9 31.55 -32.83 -14.69
CA ARG A 9 31.28 -31.38 -14.61
C ARG A 9 29.88 -31.04 -15.13
N GLU A 10 29.47 -31.66 -16.22
CA GLU A 10 28.14 -31.46 -16.81
C GLU A 10 27.04 -32.01 -15.89
N ALA A 11 27.22 -33.20 -15.32
CA ALA A 11 26.31 -33.76 -14.33
C ALA A 11 26.17 -32.86 -13.09
N LEU A 12 27.27 -32.28 -12.59
CA LEU A 12 27.23 -31.34 -11.47
C LEU A 12 26.48 -30.05 -11.84
N ARG A 13 26.67 -29.52 -13.04
CA ARG A 13 25.93 -28.35 -13.55
C ARG A 13 24.44 -28.65 -13.69
N ALA A 14 24.09 -29.82 -14.23
CA ALA A 14 22.71 -30.27 -14.37
C ALA A 14 22.04 -30.42 -12.99
N LYS A 15 22.74 -31.01 -12.01
CA LYS A 15 22.26 -31.13 -10.64
C LYS A 15 21.98 -29.76 -10.00
N ARG A 16 22.93 -28.81 -10.11
CA ARG A 16 22.73 -27.44 -9.59
C ARG A 16 21.57 -26.71 -10.26
N LYS A 17 21.39 -26.88 -11.56
CA LYS A 17 20.24 -26.31 -12.29
C LYS A 17 18.92 -26.92 -11.79
N GLY A 18 18.87 -28.24 -11.63
CA GLY A 18 17.69 -28.92 -11.09
C GLY A 18 17.34 -28.48 -9.67
N GLU A 19 18.33 -28.32 -8.81
CA GLU A 19 18.15 -27.79 -7.44
C GLU A 19 17.66 -26.34 -7.45
N ALA A 20 18.17 -25.50 -8.34
CA ALA A 20 17.73 -24.10 -8.48
C ALA A 20 16.27 -24.01 -8.96
N THR A 21 15.91 -24.76 -10.01
CA THR A 21 14.53 -24.80 -10.52
C THR A 21 13.56 -25.36 -9.48
N LYS A 22 13.97 -26.38 -8.72
CA LYS A 22 13.16 -26.90 -7.61
C LYS A 22 12.92 -25.83 -6.55
N ARG A 23 13.97 -25.12 -6.13
CA ARG A 23 13.85 -24.03 -5.15
C ARG A 23 12.93 -22.92 -5.65
N GLU A 24 13.06 -22.52 -6.91
CA GLU A 24 12.18 -21.51 -7.52
C GLU A 24 10.71 -21.96 -7.51
N ALA A 25 10.43 -23.23 -7.84
CA ALA A 25 9.08 -23.79 -7.77
C ALA A 25 8.53 -23.84 -6.33
N ASP A 26 9.38 -24.19 -5.35
CA ASP A 26 9.00 -24.21 -3.93
C ASP A 26 8.71 -22.79 -3.43
N GLU A 27 9.52 -21.80 -3.81
CA GLU A 27 9.27 -20.38 -3.50
C GLU A 27 8.00 -19.86 -4.17
N ALA A 28 7.73 -20.24 -5.43
CA ALA A 28 6.53 -19.84 -6.15
C ALA A 28 5.25 -20.39 -5.50
N ARG A 29 5.30 -21.64 -5.01
CA ARG A 29 4.22 -22.25 -4.21
C ARG A 29 4.03 -21.56 -2.87
N ALA A 30 5.12 -21.18 -2.21
CA ALA A 30 5.03 -20.46 -0.94
C ALA A 30 4.35 -19.09 -1.08
N ILE A 31 4.45 -18.41 -2.25
CA ILE A 31 3.68 -17.19 -2.52
C ILE A 31 2.20 -17.51 -2.73
N GLU A 32 1.87 -18.57 -3.48
CA GLU A 32 0.48 -19.02 -3.68
C GLU A 32 -0.20 -19.32 -2.33
N GLU A 33 0.50 -20.02 -1.42
CA GLU A 33 0.04 -20.24 -0.04
C GLU A 33 -0.18 -18.92 0.72
N CYS A 34 0.67 -17.92 0.52
CA CYS A 34 0.49 -16.60 1.14
C CYS A 34 -0.73 -15.85 0.58
N GLU A 35 -1.01 -15.97 -0.72
CA GLU A 35 -2.19 -15.39 -1.38
C GLU A 35 -3.48 -16.03 -0.86
N GLU A 36 -3.53 -17.35 -0.76
CA GLU A 36 -4.67 -18.08 -0.20
C GLU A 36 -4.92 -17.70 1.27
N GLN A 37 -3.85 -17.66 2.09
CA GLN A 37 -3.99 -17.29 3.49
C GLN A 37 -4.41 -15.81 3.66
N ALA A 38 -3.86 -14.91 2.85
CA ALA A 38 -4.24 -13.50 2.87
C ALA A 38 -5.72 -13.29 2.49
N TRP A 39 -6.23 -14.08 1.55
CA TRP A 39 -7.65 -14.11 1.23
C TRP A 39 -8.48 -14.50 2.45
N CYS A 40 -8.17 -15.64 3.07
CA CYS A 40 -8.84 -16.10 4.29
C CYS A 40 -8.80 -15.07 5.42
N ASP A 41 -7.65 -14.41 5.63
CA ASP A 41 -7.50 -13.39 6.68
C ASP A 41 -8.36 -12.15 6.39
N SER A 42 -8.47 -11.74 5.11
CA SER A 42 -9.31 -10.60 4.72
C SER A 42 -10.82 -10.89 4.86
N GLU A 43 -11.24 -12.14 4.66
CA GLU A 43 -12.62 -12.55 4.91
C GLU A 43 -12.91 -12.71 6.41
N ALA A 44 -11.93 -13.17 7.19
CA ALA A 44 -12.05 -13.31 8.64
C ALA A 44 -12.06 -11.97 9.38
N HIS A 45 -11.42 -10.95 8.81
CA HIS A 45 -11.29 -9.63 9.41
C HIS A 45 -11.78 -8.53 8.46
N GLU A 46 -13.02 -8.07 8.67
CA GLU A 46 -13.68 -7.03 7.84
C GLU A 46 -12.84 -5.75 7.64
N ARG A 47 -11.97 -5.41 8.59
CA ARG A 47 -11.11 -4.20 8.53
C ARG A 47 -9.78 -4.43 7.81
N VAL A 48 -9.40 -5.69 7.56
CA VAL A 48 -8.13 -6.04 6.91
C VAL A 48 -8.36 -6.15 5.41
N LYS A 49 -7.67 -5.31 4.64
CA LYS A 49 -7.66 -5.44 3.18
C LYS A 49 -6.77 -6.60 2.76
N TYR A 50 -7.12 -7.27 1.66
CA TYR A 50 -6.34 -8.35 1.07
C TYR A 50 -4.86 -7.98 0.89
N GLU A 51 -4.56 -6.76 0.40
CA GLU A 51 -3.17 -6.32 0.18
C GLU A 51 -2.40 -6.21 1.49
N ALA A 52 -3.04 -5.75 2.57
CA ALA A 52 -2.41 -5.64 3.88
C ALA A 52 -2.11 -7.03 4.46
N ALA A 53 -3.06 -7.97 4.39
CA ALA A 53 -2.84 -9.35 4.82
C ALA A 53 -1.72 -10.02 4.01
N LEU A 54 -1.72 -9.83 2.68
CA LEU A 54 -0.71 -10.41 1.79
C LEU A 54 0.70 -9.90 2.11
N ILE A 55 0.86 -8.59 2.35
CA ILE A 55 2.15 -8.02 2.78
C ILE A 55 2.62 -8.66 4.09
N VAL A 56 1.72 -8.83 5.07
CA VAL A 56 2.06 -9.44 6.38
C VAL A 56 2.47 -10.90 6.22
N ARG A 57 1.75 -11.69 5.41
CA ARG A 57 2.09 -13.10 5.12
C ARG A 57 3.42 -13.24 4.38
N ILE A 58 3.67 -12.41 3.36
CA ILE A 58 4.95 -12.41 2.64
C ILE A 58 6.09 -12.02 3.57
N ALA A 59 5.93 -10.97 4.38
CA ALA A 59 6.98 -10.51 5.30
C ALA A 59 7.35 -11.58 6.33
N THR A 60 6.36 -12.21 6.95
CA THR A 60 6.60 -13.25 7.97
C THR A 60 7.15 -14.55 7.37
N ARG A 61 6.71 -14.96 6.18
CA ARG A 61 7.15 -16.20 5.52
C ARG A 61 8.58 -16.11 4.97
N PHE A 62 8.93 -15.00 4.33
CA PHE A 62 10.21 -14.85 3.62
C PHE A 62 11.27 -14.07 4.41
N GLY A 63 10.88 -13.37 5.47
CA GLY A 63 11.78 -12.60 6.31
C GLY A 63 12.46 -11.44 5.57
N ALA A 64 13.51 -10.91 6.17
CA ALA A 64 14.15 -9.68 5.70
C ALA A 64 14.86 -9.85 4.33
N ALA A 65 15.43 -11.03 4.04
CA ALA A 65 16.29 -11.21 2.87
C ALA A 65 15.54 -11.28 1.52
N GLY A 66 14.21 -11.44 1.53
CA GLY A 66 13.44 -11.65 0.30
C GLY A 66 12.08 -10.95 0.23
N VAL A 67 11.65 -10.28 1.31
CA VAL A 67 10.30 -9.69 1.38
C VAL A 67 9.99 -8.76 0.21
N TRP A 68 10.90 -7.85 -0.16
CA TRP A 68 10.66 -6.90 -1.25
C TRP A 68 10.60 -7.55 -2.63
N THR A 69 11.47 -8.54 -2.89
CA THR A 69 11.43 -9.32 -4.13
C THR A 69 10.11 -10.06 -4.26
N LYS A 70 9.61 -10.66 -3.17
CA LYS A 70 8.38 -11.45 -3.15
C LYS A 70 7.13 -10.56 -3.23
N ILE A 71 7.15 -9.38 -2.63
CA ILE A 71 6.11 -8.36 -2.84
C ILE A 71 6.06 -7.94 -4.32
N SER A 72 7.21 -7.71 -4.96
CA SER A 72 7.25 -7.40 -6.39
C SER A 72 6.75 -8.56 -7.25
N GLU A 73 7.08 -9.81 -6.89
CA GLU A 73 6.61 -11.00 -7.60
C GLU A 73 5.08 -11.13 -7.51
N ALA A 74 4.50 -10.97 -6.31
CA ALA A 74 3.04 -10.97 -6.12
C ALA A 74 2.34 -9.88 -6.96
N ARG A 75 2.98 -8.71 -7.12
CA ARG A 75 2.46 -7.65 -8.01
C ARG A 75 2.46 -8.05 -9.47
N THR A 76 3.51 -8.73 -9.95
CA THR A 76 3.53 -9.26 -11.32
C THR A 76 2.48 -10.35 -11.56
N ARG A 77 2.02 -11.01 -10.50
CA ARG A 77 0.89 -11.97 -10.53
C ARG A 77 -0.48 -11.30 -10.50
N GLY A 78 -0.55 -9.97 -10.34
CA GLY A 78 -1.78 -9.19 -10.38
C GLY A 78 -2.27 -8.68 -9.02
N ALA A 79 -1.52 -8.84 -7.94
CA ALA A 79 -1.88 -8.23 -6.66
C ALA A 79 -1.74 -6.69 -6.71
N GLU A 80 -2.76 -5.96 -6.24
CA GLU A 80 -2.81 -4.49 -6.26
C GLU A 80 -1.98 -3.84 -5.13
N ILE A 81 -0.77 -4.34 -4.89
CA ILE A 81 0.11 -3.78 -3.86
C ILE A 81 0.73 -2.47 -4.36
N PRO A 82 0.75 -1.38 -3.54
CA PRO A 82 1.38 -0.12 -3.90
C PRO A 82 2.87 -0.26 -4.24
N LEU A 83 3.34 0.53 -5.22
CA LEU A 83 4.76 0.67 -5.57
C LEU A 83 5.58 1.38 -4.48
N ASP A 84 4.95 2.33 -3.80
CA ASP A 84 5.60 3.16 -2.80
C ASP A 84 5.83 2.35 -1.52
N ALA A 85 7.09 2.17 -1.17
CA ALA A 85 7.50 1.48 0.06
C ALA A 85 6.82 2.08 1.30
N ARG A 86 6.63 3.40 1.38
CA ARG A 86 5.94 4.04 2.53
C ARG A 86 4.50 3.56 2.68
N LYS A 87 3.79 3.38 1.56
CA LYS A 87 2.43 2.84 1.57
C LYS A 87 2.43 1.37 1.99
N VAL A 88 3.42 0.58 1.54
CA VAL A 88 3.59 -0.82 1.98
C VAL A 88 3.78 -0.89 3.51
N TYR A 89 4.64 -0.05 4.09
CA TYR A 89 4.81 0.04 5.55
C TYR A 89 3.52 0.40 6.27
N LEU A 90 2.76 1.37 5.72
CA LEU A 90 1.51 1.81 6.34
C LEU A 90 0.43 0.72 6.32
N LEU A 91 0.38 -0.08 5.26
CA LEU A 91 -0.55 -1.23 5.16
C LEU A 91 -0.20 -2.35 6.14
N ALA A 92 1.09 -2.59 6.38
CA ALA A 92 1.56 -3.61 7.32
C ALA A 92 1.48 -3.20 8.79
N HIS A 93 1.25 -1.92 9.09
CA HIS A 93 1.24 -1.40 10.46
C HIS A 93 0.09 -2.00 11.29
N PRO A 94 0.32 -2.35 12.58
CA PRO A 94 -0.71 -2.97 13.43
C PRO A 94 -2.01 -2.12 13.57
N ASP A 95 -1.91 -0.80 13.52
CA ASP A 95 -3.10 0.08 13.55
C ASP A 95 -4.02 -0.06 12.32
N LYS A 96 -3.46 -0.49 11.17
CA LYS A 96 -4.18 -0.65 9.91
C LYS A 96 -4.51 -2.11 9.61
N CYS A 97 -3.68 -3.03 10.10
CA CYS A 97 -3.85 -4.46 9.94
C CYS A 97 -3.94 -5.12 11.33
N PRO A 98 -5.15 -5.36 11.90
CA PRO A 98 -5.34 -6.00 13.21
C PRO A 98 -5.02 -7.51 13.21
N MET A 99 -3.97 -7.93 12.51
CA MET A 99 -3.42 -9.28 12.58
C MET A 99 -2.34 -9.34 13.65
N PRO A 100 -2.23 -10.42 14.45
CA PRO A 100 -1.19 -10.53 15.47
C PRO A 100 0.22 -10.51 14.85
N GLU A 101 0.37 -11.04 13.64
CA GLU A 101 1.65 -11.09 12.91
C GLU A 101 2.06 -9.73 12.29
N ALA A 102 1.17 -8.73 12.29
CA ALA A 102 1.46 -7.42 11.70
C ALA A 102 2.64 -6.71 12.38
N VAL A 103 2.83 -6.96 13.68
CA VAL A 103 3.96 -6.43 14.46
C VAL A 103 5.29 -6.98 13.94
N ASP A 104 5.37 -8.31 13.75
CA ASP A 104 6.57 -8.98 13.25
C ASP A 104 6.86 -8.60 11.80
N ALA A 105 5.82 -8.55 10.95
CA ALA A 105 5.94 -8.09 9.58
C ALA A 105 6.48 -6.65 9.49
N THR A 106 5.99 -5.75 10.35
CA THR A 106 6.47 -4.37 10.42
C THR A 106 7.93 -4.32 10.85
N ALA A 107 8.36 -5.13 11.82
CA ALA A 107 9.75 -5.23 12.24
C ALA A 107 10.66 -5.72 11.10
N ILE A 108 10.23 -6.76 10.36
CA ILE A 108 10.95 -7.32 9.22
C ILE A 108 11.11 -6.28 8.10
N LEU A 109 10.04 -5.58 7.76
CA LEU A 109 10.07 -4.52 6.75
C LEU A 109 11.02 -3.40 7.20
N ASN A 110 10.94 -2.97 8.45
CA ASN A 110 11.77 -1.88 8.98
C ASN A 110 13.26 -2.23 8.97
N ALA A 111 13.63 -3.49 9.20
CA ALA A 111 15.01 -3.96 9.12
C ALA A 111 15.63 -3.81 7.71
N GLN A 112 14.79 -3.71 6.67
CA GLN A 112 15.21 -3.55 5.28
C GLN A 112 14.98 -2.12 4.75
N ARG A 113 14.67 -1.15 5.63
CA ARG A 113 14.48 0.23 5.21
C ARG A 113 15.82 0.79 4.72
N PRO A 114 15.91 1.28 3.45
CA PRO A 114 17.11 1.94 2.96
C PRO A 114 17.46 3.16 3.83
N PRO A 115 18.75 3.44 4.10
CA PRO A 115 19.17 4.57 4.93
C PRO A 115 18.65 5.92 4.42
N GLU A 116 18.52 6.11 3.09
CA GLU A 116 17.94 7.33 2.50
C GLU A 116 16.51 7.63 2.98
N MET A 117 15.72 6.61 3.35
CA MET A 117 14.36 6.79 3.88
C MET A 117 14.33 7.09 5.39
N SER A 118 15.48 6.97 6.06
CA SER A 118 15.65 7.26 7.50
C SER A 118 16.26 8.65 7.72
N GLU A 119 17.02 9.18 6.77
CA GLU A 119 17.80 10.41 6.94
C GLU A 119 17.00 11.71 6.75
N SER A 120 15.78 11.68 6.19
CA SER A 120 14.95 12.90 6.10
C SER A 120 14.48 13.45 7.47
N ARG A 121 14.77 12.75 8.57
CA ARG A 121 14.45 13.20 9.94
C ARG A 121 15.66 13.37 10.85
N ALA A 122 16.87 13.08 10.37
CA ALA A 122 18.09 13.48 11.06
C ALA A 122 18.34 14.97 10.79
N GLY A 123 17.47 15.82 11.34
CA GLY A 123 17.82 17.23 11.53
C GLY A 123 19.14 17.28 12.31
N PRO A 124 20.01 18.26 12.02
CA PRO A 124 21.33 18.34 12.66
C PRO A 124 21.12 18.35 14.17
N ALA A 125 21.77 17.41 14.86
CA ALA A 125 21.85 17.38 16.30
C ALA A 125 22.46 18.72 16.77
N SER A 126 21.60 19.67 17.10
CA SER A 126 21.96 20.88 17.82
C SER A 126 22.36 20.47 19.22
N GLY A 127 23.60 20.80 19.57
CA GLY A 127 24.14 20.64 20.90
C GLY A 127 23.29 21.33 21.97
N ALA A 128 23.49 20.85 23.18
CA ALA A 128 22.86 21.27 24.42
C ALA A 128 22.81 22.80 24.63
N ALA A 129 21.64 23.30 25.02
CA ALA A 129 21.53 24.37 26.00
C ALA A 129 20.15 24.31 26.68
N SER A 130 20.18 24.27 28.01
CA SER A 130 19.05 24.46 28.92
C SER A 130 18.24 25.70 28.59
N GLY A 131 16.92 25.58 28.68
CA GLY A 131 16.03 26.74 28.66
C GLY A 131 14.59 26.32 28.92
N ALA A 132 14.14 26.52 30.16
CA ALA A 132 12.73 26.47 30.53
C ALA A 132 11.93 27.48 29.69
N GLY A 133 10.79 27.06 29.13
CA GLY A 133 9.96 27.93 28.31
C GLY A 133 8.62 27.28 27.96
N SER A 134 7.64 27.50 28.83
CA SER A 134 6.22 27.21 28.60
C SER A 134 5.69 27.87 27.31
N ARG A 135 4.69 27.19 26.72
CA ARG A 135 3.69 27.65 25.73
C ARG A 135 4.18 27.85 24.29
N GLU A 136 3.89 26.86 23.43
CA GLU A 136 3.17 27.08 22.17
C GLU A 136 2.81 25.74 21.52
N ALA A 137 1.71 25.14 21.99
CA ALA A 137 1.05 24.02 21.35
C ALA A 137 -0.22 24.54 20.66
N ALA A 138 -0.08 25.12 19.46
CA ALA A 138 -1.24 25.53 18.66
C ALA A 138 -1.07 25.48 17.12
N GLY A 139 0.15 25.32 16.57
CA GLY A 139 0.34 25.43 15.11
C GLY A 139 0.19 24.15 14.28
N ALA A 140 0.28 22.95 14.89
CA ALA A 140 0.47 21.71 14.13
C ALA A 140 -0.83 21.02 13.63
N ARG A 141 -2.02 21.58 13.92
CA ARG A 141 -3.31 20.98 13.49
C ARG A 141 -3.85 21.52 12.16
N VAL A 142 -3.27 22.56 11.58
CA VAL A 142 -3.80 23.19 10.35
C VAL A 142 -3.31 22.51 9.06
N ALA A 143 -2.14 21.84 9.09
CA ALA A 143 -1.59 21.18 7.89
C ALA A 143 -2.28 19.85 7.55
N ALA A 144 -2.76 19.10 8.55
CA ALA A 144 -3.47 17.84 8.32
C ALA A 144 -4.91 18.04 7.80
N ALA A 145 -5.53 19.18 8.09
CA ALA A 145 -6.85 19.55 7.56
C ALA A 145 -6.78 19.95 6.07
N ARG A 146 -5.67 20.58 5.63
CA ARG A 146 -5.49 21.00 4.23
C ARG A 146 -5.36 19.83 3.23
N SER A 147 -4.81 18.68 3.64
CA SER A 147 -4.76 17.49 2.76
C SER A 147 -6.02 16.62 2.78
N ALA A 148 -6.96 16.87 3.69
CA ALA A 148 -8.28 16.22 3.64
C ALA A 148 -9.26 16.99 2.73
N ALA A 149 -9.07 18.31 2.57
CA ALA A 149 -9.90 19.16 1.73
C ALA A 149 -9.80 18.86 0.22
N SER A 150 -8.70 18.27 -0.25
CA SER A 150 -8.51 17.95 -1.67
C SER A 150 -9.33 16.74 -2.17
N ARG A 151 -10.02 16.01 -1.28
CA ARG A 151 -10.92 14.90 -1.67
C ARG A 151 -12.40 15.21 -1.54
N VAL A 152 -12.77 16.34 -0.94
CA VAL A 152 -14.18 16.72 -0.77
C VAL A 152 -14.65 17.33 -2.08
N ARG A 153 -15.68 16.73 -2.69
CA ARG A 153 -16.35 17.31 -3.86
C ARG A 153 -17.37 18.33 -3.38
N LYS A 154 -17.29 19.56 -3.89
CA LYS A 154 -18.29 20.60 -3.65
C LYS A 154 -18.93 21.00 -4.97
N THR A 155 -20.16 21.51 -4.90
CA THR A 155 -20.87 22.01 -6.08
C THR A 155 -20.53 23.48 -6.29
N ASP A 156 -20.02 23.81 -7.47
CA ASP A 156 -19.75 25.18 -7.91
C ASP A 156 -21.11 25.86 -8.27
N PRO A 157 -21.44 27.03 -7.67
CA PRO A 157 -22.71 27.71 -7.92
C PRO A 157 -22.83 28.35 -9.32
N GLU A 158 -21.73 28.56 -10.04
CA GLU A 158 -21.75 29.11 -11.41
C GLU A 158 -22.23 28.09 -12.45
N ASP A 159 -21.83 26.83 -12.31
CA ASP A 159 -22.11 25.77 -13.29
C ASP A 159 -22.98 24.61 -12.75
N GLY A 160 -23.16 24.53 -11.43
CA GLY A 160 -23.87 23.45 -10.76
C GLY A 160 -23.14 22.11 -10.78
N GLN A 161 -21.84 22.07 -11.12
CA GLN A 161 -21.07 20.83 -11.20
C GLN A 161 -20.31 20.54 -9.91
N ALA A 162 -20.24 19.24 -9.56
CA ALA A 162 -19.44 18.76 -8.45
C ALA A 162 -17.97 18.67 -8.88
N CYS A 163 -17.16 19.63 -8.45
CA CYS A 163 -15.72 19.66 -8.69
C CYS A 163 -14.95 19.48 -7.38
N THR A 164 -13.66 19.20 -7.47
CA THR A 164 -12.70 19.27 -6.37
C THR A 164 -11.97 20.61 -6.40
N PHE A 165 -11.35 21.01 -5.28
CA PHE A 165 -10.61 22.26 -5.22
C PHE A 165 -9.50 22.36 -6.29
N GLU A 166 -8.85 21.25 -6.63
CA GLU A 166 -7.82 21.19 -7.68
C GLU A 166 -8.40 21.43 -9.08
N GLU A 167 -9.58 20.87 -9.35
CA GLU A 167 -10.31 21.10 -10.62
C GLU A 167 -10.81 22.54 -10.71
N LEU A 168 -11.31 23.10 -9.61
CA LEU A 168 -11.73 24.50 -9.52
C LEU A 168 -10.55 25.45 -9.77
N LEU A 169 -9.39 25.16 -9.15
CA LEU A 169 -8.16 25.92 -9.39
C LEU A 169 -7.77 25.90 -10.86
N THR A 170 -7.83 24.74 -11.52
CA THR A 170 -7.48 24.61 -12.94
C THR A 170 -8.47 25.34 -13.85
N LYS A 171 -9.76 25.30 -13.52
CA LYS A 171 -10.85 25.91 -14.29
C LYS A 171 -10.79 27.43 -14.25
N TYR A 172 -10.42 28.00 -13.10
CA TYR A 172 -10.34 29.45 -12.88
C TYR A 172 -8.91 30.00 -12.82
N ASP A 173 -7.91 29.17 -13.18
CA ASP A 173 -6.50 29.57 -13.21
C ASP A 173 -6.30 30.74 -14.17
N GLY A 174 -5.56 31.74 -13.71
CA GLY A 174 -5.32 32.98 -14.47
C GLY A 174 -6.47 34.00 -14.46
N THR A 175 -7.65 33.68 -13.93
CA THR A 175 -8.74 34.65 -13.74
C THR A 175 -8.80 35.18 -12.30
N TYR A 176 -8.53 34.32 -11.33
CA TYR A 176 -8.51 34.65 -9.90
C TYR A 176 -7.22 34.15 -9.25
N SER A 177 -6.79 34.81 -8.18
CA SER A 177 -5.65 34.34 -7.40
C SER A 177 -6.02 33.11 -6.55
N HIS A 178 -5.02 32.30 -6.20
CA HIS A 178 -5.22 31.09 -5.40
C HIS A 178 -5.93 31.37 -4.06
N GLU A 179 -5.64 32.52 -3.43
CA GLU A 179 -6.26 32.92 -2.16
C GLU A 179 -7.75 33.28 -2.34
N GLU A 180 -8.09 33.95 -3.46
CA GLU A 180 -9.49 34.27 -3.80
C GLU A 180 -10.28 33.01 -4.12
N LEU A 181 -9.69 32.05 -4.85
CA LEU A 181 -10.31 30.77 -5.16
C LEU A 181 -10.50 29.90 -3.91
N GLN A 182 -9.55 29.93 -2.98
CA GLN A 182 -9.71 29.24 -1.69
C GLN A 182 -10.90 29.82 -0.91
N LYS A 183 -11.01 31.16 -0.86
CA LYS A 183 -12.11 31.82 -0.18
C LYS A 183 -13.45 31.54 -0.85
N TYR A 184 -13.49 31.59 -2.19
CA TYR A 184 -14.67 31.22 -2.97
C TYR A 184 -15.10 29.77 -2.70
N TRP A 185 -14.16 28.83 -2.66
CA TRP A 185 -14.42 27.43 -2.35
C TRP A 185 -14.95 27.22 -0.93
N GLU A 186 -14.51 28.02 0.04
CA GLU A 186 -14.94 27.93 1.44
C GLU A 186 -16.31 28.59 1.68
N ASP A 187 -16.55 29.76 1.08
CA ASP A 187 -17.73 30.61 1.33
C ASP A 187 -18.91 30.32 0.38
N GLU A 188 -18.66 30.13 -0.91
CA GLU A 188 -19.71 30.04 -1.96
C GLU A 188 -20.01 28.59 -2.38
N CYS A 189 -18.99 27.72 -2.43
CA CYS A 189 -19.22 26.33 -2.82
C CYS A 189 -19.92 25.53 -1.72
N LYS A 190 -21.07 24.95 -2.04
CA LYS A 190 -21.84 24.11 -1.11
C LYS A 190 -21.22 22.73 -1.03
N ALA A 191 -20.88 22.30 0.18
CA ALA A 191 -20.60 20.90 0.42
C ALA A 191 -21.84 20.10 0.04
N LEU A 192 -21.67 19.12 -0.84
CA LEU A 192 -22.67 18.08 -1.00
C LEU A 192 -22.73 17.37 0.34
N GLU A 193 -23.73 17.70 1.17
CA GLU A 193 -24.13 16.79 2.22
C GLU A 193 -24.43 15.49 1.50
N GLU A 194 -23.64 14.44 1.81
CA GLU A 194 -23.90 13.08 1.36
C GLU A 194 -25.30 12.69 1.85
N SER A 195 -26.33 13.06 1.10
CA SER A 195 -27.57 12.31 1.08
C SER A 195 -27.15 10.92 0.63
N ALA A 196 -27.25 9.99 1.58
CA ALA A 196 -26.81 8.62 1.46
C ALA A 196 -27.10 8.10 0.04
N PRO A 197 -26.08 7.65 -0.71
CA PRO A 197 -26.32 7.06 -2.01
C PRO A 197 -27.17 5.81 -1.79
N GLU A 198 -28.44 5.93 -2.19
CA GLU A 198 -29.32 4.80 -2.42
C GLU A 198 -28.59 3.82 -3.33
N ALA A 199 -28.33 2.64 -2.78
CA ALA A 199 -27.42 1.65 -3.29
C ALA A 199 -27.80 1.18 -4.70
N ALA A 200 -27.03 1.61 -5.70
CA ALA A 200 -26.92 0.90 -6.96
C ALA A 200 -25.99 -0.33 -6.75
N PRO A 201 -26.37 -1.53 -7.24
CA PRO A 201 -25.77 -2.78 -6.80
C PRO A 201 -24.39 -3.02 -7.44
N ALA A 202 -23.34 -2.69 -6.70
CA ALA A 202 -21.95 -3.06 -7.02
C ALA A 202 -21.64 -4.55 -6.77
N ASN A 203 -22.63 -5.38 -6.41
CA ASN A 203 -22.43 -6.80 -6.09
C ASN A 203 -22.32 -7.72 -7.33
N ALA A 204 -22.66 -7.26 -8.54
CA ALA A 204 -22.67 -8.15 -9.71
C ALA A 204 -21.25 -8.53 -10.20
N GLU A 205 -20.28 -7.61 -10.11
CA GLU A 205 -18.90 -7.92 -10.50
C GLU A 205 -18.13 -8.67 -9.41
N ASP A 206 -18.37 -8.37 -8.13
CA ASP A 206 -17.74 -9.09 -7.02
C ASP A 206 -18.27 -10.53 -6.91
N GLU A 207 -19.57 -10.74 -7.17
CA GLU A 207 -20.16 -12.08 -7.23
C GLU A 207 -19.67 -12.87 -8.47
N ALA A 208 -19.52 -12.23 -9.63
CA ALA A 208 -18.92 -12.85 -10.81
C ALA A 208 -17.43 -13.21 -10.59
N ARG A 209 -16.69 -12.38 -9.84
CA ARG A 209 -15.29 -12.64 -9.49
C ARG A 209 -15.17 -13.79 -8.49
N ARG A 210 -16.05 -13.84 -7.48
CA ARG A 210 -16.17 -14.97 -6.53
C ARG A 210 -16.54 -16.27 -7.24
N GLN A 211 -17.51 -16.26 -8.16
CA GLN A 211 -17.90 -17.46 -8.91
C GLN A 211 -16.78 -17.97 -9.82
N ARG A 212 -16.03 -17.08 -10.48
CA ARG A 212 -14.86 -17.46 -11.30
C ARG A 212 -13.74 -18.06 -10.47
N LEU A 213 -13.51 -17.55 -9.26
CA LEU A 213 -12.49 -18.06 -8.36
C LEU A 213 -12.91 -19.42 -7.76
N ALA A 214 -14.16 -19.56 -7.32
CA ALA A 214 -14.72 -20.82 -6.81
C ALA A 214 -14.68 -21.95 -7.85
N ALA A 215 -15.02 -21.65 -9.12
CA ALA A 215 -14.92 -22.61 -10.21
C ALA A 215 -13.48 -23.07 -10.48
N ARG A 216 -12.50 -22.20 -10.25
CA ARG A 216 -11.07 -22.51 -10.43
C ARG A 216 -10.52 -23.38 -9.30
N ILE A 217 -11.03 -23.23 -8.08
CA ILE A 217 -10.69 -24.08 -6.93
C ILE A 217 -11.30 -25.48 -7.09
N ALA A 218 -12.55 -25.59 -7.55
CA ALA A 218 -13.25 -26.87 -7.73
C ALA A 218 -12.70 -27.74 -8.87
N ALA A 219 -11.92 -27.17 -9.78
CA ALA A 219 -11.32 -27.86 -10.94
C ALA A 219 -9.91 -28.42 -10.66
N ARG A 220 -9.39 -28.28 -9.43
CA ARG A 220 -8.09 -28.76 -8.99
C ARG A 220 -8.25 -30.01 -8.12
#